data_AF-A0A497TDC4-F1
#
_entry.id   AF-A0A497TDC4-F1
#
_cell.length_a   1.000
_cell.length_b   1.000
_cell.length_c   1.000
_cell.angle_alpha   90.00
_cell.angle_beta   90.00
_cell.angle_gamma   90.00
#
_symmetry.space_group_name_H-M   'P 1'
#
loop_
_entity.id
_entity.type
_entity.pdbx_description
1 polymer ?
#
loop_
_entity_poly.entity_id
_entity_poly.type
_entity_poly.pdbx_seq_one_letter_code
_entity_poly.pdbx_strand_id
1 'polypeptide(L)'
;LARPDWFSVLQGFIPAHIPTVSFIIAIVGIIGTTISPYMLFWQASDELEEHKTILRPKDIEVDTAFGMLWSNIVAMFIIIAAASTLWIAGINIETVAQAAIALQPLAGQTAYILFALGVIVSGFLSLPVLAGSTAYAVSETFGWREGLNKKVFSAKGFYFTFMLSLIVGSFIVFLPVNPVHLLYYTQVLDGFLTPFLVTILLLLSNNKSVMGRYANNRKKNALLTLFLCILVFLDIILVSQLLGIF
;
A
#
# COMPACT_ATOMS: atom_id res chain seq x y z
N LEU A 1 17.94 19.79 5.44
CA LEU A 1 17.22 21.07 5.21
C LEU A 1 16.24 21.36 6.33
N ALA A 2 15.30 20.45 6.63
CA ALA A 2 14.27 20.67 7.66
C ALA A 2 14.75 20.68 9.13
N ARG A 3 15.97 20.21 9.44
CA ARG A 3 16.55 20.14 10.81
C ARG A 3 15.54 19.63 11.87
N PRO A 4 14.95 18.43 11.68
CA PRO A 4 14.00 17.89 12.65
C PRO A 4 14.68 17.68 14.00
N ASP A 5 13.92 17.85 15.09
CA ASP A 5 14.39 17.45 16.42
C ASP A 5 14.37 15.91 16.53
N TRP A 6 15.55 15.32 16.43
CA TRP A 6 15.73 13.87 16.48
C TRP A 6 15.31 13.27 17.83
N PHE A 7 15.35 14.04 18.91
CA PHE A 7 14.87 13.55 20.20
C PHE A 7 13.36 13.37 20.17
N SER A 8 12.61 14.36 19.68
CA SER A 8 11.17 14.25 19.46
C SER A 8 10.81 13.12 18.48
N VAL A 9 11.60 12.90 17.42
CA VAL A 9 11.41 11.77 16.49
C VAL A 9 11.53 10.43 17.22
N LEU A 10 12.55 10.26 18.07
CA LEU A 10 12.73 9.03 18.86
C LEU A 10 11.60 8.83 19.87
N GLN A 11 11.10 9.90 20.48
CA GLN A 11 9.93 9.84 21.36
C GLN A 11 8.67 9.40 20.61
N GLY A 12 8.53 9.76 19.33
CA GLY A 12 7.41 9.35 18.47
C GLY A 12 7.29 7.82 18.26
N PHE A 13 8.35 7.05 18.51
CA PHE A 13 8.27 5.57 18.48
C PHE A 13 7.56 4.97 19.70
N ILE A 14 7.40 5.76 20.76
CA ILE A 14 6.68 5.34 21.97
C ILE A 14 5.28 5.98 21.90
N PRO A 15 4.21 5.17 21.80
CA PRO A 15 2.85 5.71 21.80
C PRO A 15 2.55 6.34 23.18
N ALA A 16 2.62 7.67 23.26
CA ALA A 16 2.48 8.42 24.50
C ALA A 16 1.06 8.96 24.75
N HIS A 17 0.17 8.92 23.75
CA HIS A 17 -1.16 9.53 23.81
C HIS A 17 -2.28 8.52 23.57
N ILE A 18 -3.45 8.81 24.15
CA ILE A 18 -4.69 8.08 23.85
C ILE A 18 -4.99 8.32 22.36
N PRO A 19 -5.06 7.26 21.55
CA PRO A 19 -5.21 7.40 20.12
C PRO A 19 -6.58 8.01 19.78
N THR A 20 -6.57 9.19 19.13
CA THR A 20 -7.78 9.81 18.60
C THR A 20 -8.33 9.00 17.41
N VAL A 21 -9.58 9.21 17.06
CA VAL A 21 -10.21 8.55 15.89
C VAL A 21 -9.39 8.79 14.62
N SER A 22 -8.99 10.04 14.37
CA SER A 22 -8.15 10.39 13.22
C SER A 22 -6.79 9.70 13.23
N PHE A 23 -6.22 9.48 14.41
CA PHE A 23 -4.95 8.77 14.56
C PHE A 23 -5.08 7.28 14.22
N ILE A 24 -6.18 6.63 14.64
CA ILE A 24 -6.44 5.21 14.32
C ILE A 24 -6.72 5.04 12.84
N ILE A 25 -7.52 5.93 12.24
CA ILE A 25 -7.75 5.96 10.79
C ILE A 25 -6.40 6.08 10.06
N ALA A 26 -5.50 6.96 10.51
CA ALA A 26 -4.19 7.13 9.90
C ALA A 26 -3.32 5.87 10.04
N ILE A 27 -3.33 5.19 11.19
CA ILE A 27 -2.62 3.92 11.38
C ILE A 27 -3.16 2.85 10.42
N VAL A 28 -4.48 2.69 10.35
CA VAL A 28 -5.10 1.71 9.45
C VAL A 28 -4.78 2.04 8.00
N GLY A 29 -4.78 3.33 7.61
CA GLY A 29 -4.33 3.78 6.29
C GLY A 29 -2.87 3.43 6.00
N ILE A 30 -1.95 3.65 6.94
CA ILE A 30 -0.53 3.27 6.78
C ILE A 30 -0.39 1.75 6.63
N ILE A 31 -1.12 0.96 7.42
CA ILE A 31 -1.15 -0.50 7.29
C ILE A 31 -1.67 -0.89 5.89
N GLY A 32 -2.74 -0.27 5.42
CA GLY A 32 -3.32 -0.50 4.09
C GLY A 32 -2.36 -0.20 2.94
N THR A 33 -1.56 0.87 3.04
CA THR A 33 -0.50 1.17 2.06
C THR A 33 0.64 0.15 2.07
N THR A 34 0.80 -0.60 3.17
CA THR A 34 1.90 -1.55 3.36
C THR A 34 1.52 -2.96 2.92
N ILE A 35 0.28 -3.38 3.19
CA ILE A 35 -0.23 -4.73 2.86
C ILE A 35 -1.52 -4.57 2.08
N SER A 36 -1.40 -4.15 0.83
CA SER A 36 -2.56 -3.86 -0.01
C SER A 36 -3.08 -5.14 -0.70
N PRO A 37 -4.40 -5.27 -0.88
CA PRO A 37 -5.03 -6.42 -1.55
C PRO A 37 -4.43 -6.78 -2.91
N TYR A 38 -4.04 -5.75 -3.68
CA TYR A 38 -3.51 -5.93 -5.03
C TYR A 38 -2.24 -6.78 -5.06
N MET A 39 -1.47 -6.83 -3.97
CA MET A 39 -0.22 -7.59 -3.89
C MET A 39 -0.47 -9.10 -4.01
N LEU A 40 -1.62 -9.62 -3.55
CA LEU A 40 -1.95 -11.04 -3.68
C LEU A 40 -1.97 -11.49 -5.14
N PHE A 41 -2.65 -10.72 -5.98
CA PHE A 41 -2.81 -11.05 -7.40
C PHE A 41 -1.58 -10.63 -8.19
N TRP A 42 -1.06 -9.43 -7.95
CA TRP A 42 0.10 -8.93 -8.69
C TRP A 42 1.36 -9.73 -8.38
N GLN A 43 1.75 -9.82 -7.11
CA GLN A 43 3.04 -10.41 -6.74
C GLN A 43 3.06 -11.91 -7.05
N ALA A 44 1.96 -12.63 -6.82
CA ALA A 44 1.90 -14.06 -7.12
C ALA A 44 1.93 -14.32 -8.64
N SER A 45 1.18 -13.55 -9.44
CA SER A 45 1.14 -13.74 -10.89
C SER A 45 2.43 -13.28 -11.57
N ASP A 46 3.02 -12.16 -11.13
CA ASP A 46 4.29 -11.65 -11.67
C ASP A 46 5.44 -12.64 -11.40
N GLU A 47 5.53 -13.17 -10.18
CA GLU A 47 6.51 -14.20 -9.83
C GLU A 47 6.35 -15.48 -10.67
N LEU A 48 5.12 -15.89 -10.96
CA LEU A 48 4.83 -17.02 -11.84
C LEU A 48 5.27 -16.75 -13.29
N GLU A 49 5.13 -15.51 -13.76
CA GLU A 49 5.53 -15.12 -15.11
C GLU A 49 7.05 -15.05 -15.27
N GLU A 50 7.75 -14.52 -14.27
CA GLU A 50 9.20 -14.30 -14.29
C GLU A 50 9.97 -15.60 -13.98
N HIS A 51 9.55 -16.35 -12.96
CA HIS A 51 10.27 -17.51 -12.43
C HIS A 51 9.60 -18.84 -12.78
N LYS A 52 9.53 -19.16 -14.08
CA LYS A 52 8.79 -20.32 -14.63
C LYS A 52 9.24 -21.71 -14.15
N THR A 53 10.39 -21.88 -13.49
CA THR A 53 10.96 -23.23 -13.26
C THR A 53 11.75 -23.44 -11.96
N ILE A 54 12.17 -22.39 -11.25
CA ILE A 54 13.03 -22.55 -10.05
C ILE A 54 12.45 -21.76 -8.88
N LEU A 55 11.77 -22.45 -7.97
CA LEU A 55 11.35 -21.86 -6.70
C LEU A 55 12.58 -21.60 -5.82
N ARG A 56 12.87 -20.32 -5.57
CA ARG A 56 13.88 -19.89 -4.59
C ARG A 56 13.22 -19.04 -3.49
N PRO A 57 12.41 -19.64 -2.60
CA PRO A 57 11.62 -18.86 -1.64
C PRO A 57 12.46 -17.99 -0.70
N LYS A 58 13.70 -18.41 -0.40
CA LYS A 58 14.60 -17.63 0.45
C LYS A 58 15.11 -16.37 -0.25
N ASP A 59 15.42 -16.45 -1.54
CA ASP A 59 15.92 -15.31 -2.29
C ASP A 59 14.80 -14.27 -2.44
N ILE A 60 13.58 -14.72 -2.74
CA ILE A 60 12.37 -13.90 -2.79
C ILE A 60 12.06 -13.28 -1.41
N GLU A 61 12.17 -14.05 -0.33
CA GLU A 61 11.95 -13.55 1.04
C GLU A 61 12.95 -12.45 1.42
N VAL A 62 14.22 -12.61 1.05
CA VAL A 62 15.27 -11.60 1.33
C VAL A 62 15.08 -10.36 0.48
N ASP A 63 14.79 -10.51 -0.82
CA ASP A 63 14.58 -9.38 -1.72
C ASP A 63 13.33 -8.57 -1.31
N THR A 64 12.23 -9.27 -1.02
CA THR A 64 11.00 -8.66 -0.50
C THR A 64 11.26 -7.94 0.84
N ALA A 65 12.01 -8.57 1.76
CA ALA A 65 12.34 -7.96 3.05
C ALA A 65 13.18 -6.69 2.90
N PHE A 66 14.16 -6.68 1.98
CA PHE A 66 14.97 -5.51 1.70
C PHE A 66 14.14 -4.38 1.08
N GLY A 67 13.28 -4.72 0.10
CA GLY A 67 12.34 -3.76 -0.50
C GLY A 67 11.37 -3.15 0.53
N MET A 68 10.80 -3.98 1.41
CA MET A 68 9.92 -3.52 2.48
C MET A 68 10.65 -2.64 3.49
N LEU A 69 11.88 -2.99 3.89
CA LEU A 69 12.69 -2.17 4.80
C LEU A 69 12.98 -0.79 4.19
N TRP A 70 13.40 -0.75 2.93
CA TRP A 70 13.68 0.49 2.23
C TRP A 70 12.44 1.38 2.09
N SER A 71 11.30 0.77 1.72
CA SER A 71 10.01 1.47 1.63
C SER A 71 9.60 2.11 2.96
N ASN A 72 9.73 1.39 4.07
CA ASN A 72 9.41 1.91 5.40
C ASN A 72 10.34 3.06 5.84
N ILE A 73 11.63 2.98 5.50
CA ILE A 73 12.58 4.08 5.75
C ILE A 73 12.13 5.33 4.99
N VAL A 74 11.79 5.20 3.70
CA VAL A 74 11.29 6.31 2.89
C VAL A 74 10.00 6.88 3.47
N ALA A 75 9.04 6.04 3.85
CA ALA A 75 7.79 6.46 4.47
C ALA A 75 8.02 7.23 5.77
N MET A 76 8.93 6.75 6.63
CA MET A 76 9.32 7.45 7.86
C MET A 76 9.88 8.85 7.57
N PHE A 77 10.77 8.99 6.57
CA PHE A 77 11.29 10.30 6.17
C PHE A 77 10.20 11.22 5.59
N ILE A 78 9.22 10.68 4.86
CA ILE A 78 8.07 11.47 4.37
C ILE A 78 7.25 11.99 5.55
N ILE A 79 6.95 11.15 6.55
CA ILE A 79 6.22 11.55 7.76
C ILE A 79 6.98 12.62 8.53
N ILE A 80 8.28 12.42 8.76
CA ILE A 80 9.13 13.40 9.46
C ILE A 80 9.21 14.71 8.68
N ALA A 81 9.37 14.65 7.35
CA ALA A 81 9.42 15.83 6.50
C ALA A 81 8.09 16.59 6.57
N ALA A 82 6.95 15.91 6.44
CA ALA A 82 5.62 16.53 6.54
C ALA A 82 5.39 17.16 7.93
N ALA A 83 5.76 16.48 9.00
CA ALA A 83 5.63 16.98 10.37
C ALA A 83 6.55 18.19 10.64
N SER A 84 7.78 18.19 10.12
CA SER A 84 8.75 19.28 10.33
C SER A 84 8.59 20.47 9.38
N THR A 85 7.73 20.36 8.36
CA THR A 85 7.52 21.42 7.36
C THR A 85 6.05 21.85 7.30
N LEU A 86 5.18 20.97 6.82
CA LEU A 86 3.77 21.27 6.52
C LEU A 86 2.94 21.47 7.79
N TRP A 87 3.15 20.62 8.79
CA TRP A 87 2.43 20.71 10.07
C TRP A 87 2.77 22.00 10.84
N ILE A 88 4.05 22.34 10.94
CA ILE A 88 4.51 23.56 11.62
C ILE A 88 4.00 24.82 10.90
N ALA A 89 3.91 24.77 9.56
CA ALA A 89 3.36 25.86 8.77
C ALA A 89 1.82 25.96 8.82
N GLY A 90 1.13 25.00 9.47
CA GLY A 90 -0.33 24.96 9.55
C GLY A 90 -1.01 24.75 8.20
N ILE A 91 -0.33 24.14 7.24
CA ILE A 91 -0.83 23.97 5.88
C ILE A 91 -1.65 22.68 5.81
N ASN A 92 -2.96 22.81 5.60
CA ASN A 92 -3.81 21.69 5.24
C ASN A 92 -3.67 21.37 3.75
N ILE A 93 -3.34 20.12 3.43
CA ILE A 93 -3.10 19.66 2.07
C ILE A 93 -4.43 19.13 1.51
N GLU A 94 -5.02 19.88 0.59
CA GLU A 94 -6.20 19.43 -0.16
C GLU A 94 -5.83 18.85 -1.52
N THR A 95 -4.61 19.12 -2.01
CA THR A 95 -4.09 18.60 -3.29
C THR A 95 -2.61 18.28 -3.20
N VAL A 96 -2.14 17.32 -4.01
CA VAL A 96 -0.70 16.99 -4.12
C VAL A 96 0.12 18.18 -4.64
N ALA A 97 -0.47 19.03 -5.49
CA ALA A 97 0.16 20.26 -5.97
C ALA A 97 0.41 21.26 -4.83
N GLN A 98 -0.53 21.40 -3.89
CA GLN A 98 -0.33 22.24 -2.70
C GLN A 98 0.80 21.71 -1.82
N ALA A 99 0.95 20.39 -1.66
CA ALA A 99 2.08 19.82 -0.93
C ALA A 99 3.42 20.20 -1.57
N ALA A 100 3.52 20.14 -2.91
CA ALA A 100 4.71 20.55 -3.64
C ALA A 100 5.03 22.04 -3.41
N ILE A 101 4.04 22.92 -3.59
CA ILE A 101 4.20 24.38 -3.42
C ILE A 101 4.58 24.71 -1.98
N ALA A 102 3.97 24.04 -1.00
CA ALA A 102 4.25 24.26 0.41
C ALA A 102 5.70 23.92 0.81
N LEU A 103 6.38 23.05 0.07
CA LEU A 103 7.80 22.78 0.27
C LEU A 103 8.72 23.88 -0.27
N GLN A 104 8.26 24.71 -1.21
CA GLN A 104 9.11 25.71 -1.88
C GLN A 104 9.69 26.76 -0.92
N PRO A 105 8.93 27.39 0.01
CA PRO A 105 9.47 28.38 0.94
C PRO A 105 10.42 27.77 1.98
N LEU A 106 10.24 26.48 2.30
CA LEU A 106 10.93 25.79 3.39
C LEU A 106 12.20 25.05 2.92
N ALA A 107 12.21 24.55 1.69
CA ALA A 107 13.28 23.71 1.14
C ALA A 107 13.82 24.20 -0.22
N GLY A 108 13.28 25.30 -0.75
CA GLY A 108 13.73 25.93 -1.99
C GLY A 108 13.11 25.36 -3.26
N GLN A 109 13.41 25.99 -4.40
CA GLN A 109 12.86 25.62 -5.71
C GLN A 109 13.26 24.20 -6.15
N THR A 110 14.47 23.76 -5.79
CA THR A 110 14.93 22.40 -6.10
C THR A 110 14.09 21.32 -5.41
N ALA A 111 13.68 21.54 -4.16
CA ALA A 111 12.83 20.60 -3.43
C ALA A 111 11.43 20.49 -4.06
N TYR A 112 10.86 21.61 -4.49
CA TYR A 112 9.62 21.63 -5.27
C TYR A 112 9.73 20.77 -6.54
N ILE A 113 10.78 20.98 -7.35
CA ILE A 113 10.99 20.25 -8.60
C ILE A 113 11.18 18.76 -8.33
N LEU A 114 12.01 18.39 -7.36
CA LEU A 114 12.26 16.99 -7.01
C LEU A 114 11.00 16.29 -6.49
N PHE A 115 10.20 16.96 -5.66
CA PHE A 115 8.94 16.42 -5.16
C PHE A 115 7.93 16.22 -6.30
N ALA A 116 7.75 17.24 -7.16
CA ALA A 116 6.84 17.16 -8.30
C ALA A 116 7.23 16.04 -9.27
N LEU A 117 8.52 15.94 -9.62
CA LEU A 117 9.04 14.85 -10.45
C LEU A 117 8.85 13.50 -9.76
N GLY A 118 9.14 13.39 -8.46
CA GLY A 118 8.98 12.17 -7.69
C GLY A 118 7.54 11.66 -7.71
N VAL A 119 6.56 12.54 -7.48
CA VAL A 119 5.13 12.22 -7.55
C VAL A 119 4.73 11.74 -8.94
N ILE A 120 5.17 12.44 -9.99
CA ILE A 120 4.84 12.09 -11.38
C ILE A 120 5.43 10.71 -11.72
N VAL A 121 6.73 10.51 -11.47
CA VAL A 121 7.43 9.26 -11.75
C VAL A 121 6.82 8.11 -10.96
N SER A 122 6.55 8.31 -9.67
CA SER A 122 5.88 7.30 -8.83
C SER A 122 4.52 6.92 -9.41
N GLY A 123 3.70 7.90 -9.81
CA GLY A 123 2.40 7.64 -10.43
C GLY A 123 2.52 6.78 -11.69
N PHE A 124 3.43 7.13 -12.61
CA PHE A 124 3.64 6.35 -13.84
C PHE A 124 4.15 4.93 -13.57
N LEU A 125 5.04 4.73 -12.60
CA LEU A 125 5.55 3.41 -12.23
C LEU A 125 4.46 2.53 -11.58
N SER A 126 3.50 3.12 -10.88
CA SER A 126 2.41 2.39 -10.24
C SER A 126 1.32 1.93 -11.22
N LEU A 127 1.14 2.60 -12.37
CA LEU A 127 0.05 2.28 -13.30
C LEU A 127 0.04 0.82 -13.78
N PRO A 128 1.16 0.23 -14.27
CA PRO A 128 1.16 -1.14 -14.76
C PRO A 128 0.87 -2.15 -13.65
N VAL A 129 1.38 -1.89 -12.44
CA VAL A 129 1.21 -2.77 -11.27
C VAL A 129 -0.26 -2.81 -10.84
N LEU A 130 -0.90 -1.64 -10.70
CA LEU A 130 -2.29 -1.55 -10.22
C LEU A 130 -3.31 -1.98 -11.29
N ALA A 131 -3.15 -1.50 -12.53
CA ALA A 131 -4.02 -1.91 -13.63
C ALA A 131 -3.81 -3.39 -13.99
N GLY A 132 -2.56 -3.87 -13.90
CA GLY A 132 -2.20 -5.26 -14.10
C GLY A 132 -2.80 -6.17 -13.03
N SER A 133 -2.70 -5.80 -11.75
CA SER A 133 -3.31 -6.56 -10.65
C SER A 133 -4.82 -6.76 -10.87
N THR A 134 -5.53 -5.69 -11.25
CA THR A 134 -6.95 -5.75 -11.56
C THR A 134 -7.22 -6.65 -12.78
N ALA A 135 -6.39 -6.52 -13.82
CA ALA A 135 -6.51 -7.33 -15.03
C ALA A 135 -6.25 -8.82 -14.77
N TYR A 136 -5.28 -9.18 -13.92
CA TYR A 136 -5.03 -10.54 -13.46
C TYR A 136 -6.24 -11.08 -12.68
N ALA A 137 -6.68 -10.38 -11.63
CA ALA A 137 -7.79 -10.83 -10.79
C ALA A 137 -9.07 -11.09 -11.59
N VAL A 138 -9.41 -10.18 -12.53
CA VAL A 138 -10.58 -10.35 -13.40
C VAL A 138 -10.37 -11.50 -14.39
N SER A 139 -9.21 -11.59 -15.03
CA SER A 139 -8.95 -12.63 -16.03
C SER A 139 -8.94 -14.02 -15.40
N GLU A 140 -8.35 -14.19 -14.22
CA GLU A 140 -8.36 -15.43 -13.45
C GLU A 140 -9.80 -15.83 -13.08
N THR A 141 -10.61 -14.87 -12.60
CA THR A 141 -12.03 -15.10 -12.25
C THR A 141 -12.86 -15.62 -13.43
N PHE A 142 -12.59 -15.13 -14.64
CA PHE A 142 -13.29 -15.54 -15.86
C PHE A 142 -12.58 -16.66 -16.64
N GLY A 143 -11.45 -17.18 -16.14
CA GLY A 143 -10.64 -18.20 -16.83
C GLY A 143 -10.08 -17.72 -18.17
N TRP A 144 -9.83 -16.42 -18.33
CA TRP A 144 -9.29 -15.83 -19.55
C TRP A 144 -7.78 -16.02 -19.65
N ARG A 145 -7.26 -15.96 -20.88
CA ARG A 145 -5.82 -15.84 -21.09
C ARG A 145 -5.32 -14.49 -20.56
N GLU A 146 -4.32 -14.55 -19.70
CA GLU A 146 -3.74 -13.39 -19.02
C GLU A 146 -2.21 -13.36 -19.16
N GLY A 147 -1.64 -12.20 -18.83
CA GLY A 147 -0.21 -11.99 -18.74
C GLY A 147 0.31 -10.78 -19.49
N LEU A 148 1.22 -10.04 -18.86
CA LEU A 148 1.92 -8.91 -19.50
C LEU A 148 2.90 -9.39 -20.57
N ASN A 149 3.39 -10.63 -20.45
CA ASN A 149 4.23 -11.27 -21.46
C ASN A 149 3.47 -11.77 -22.71
N LYS A 150 2.13 -11.64 -22.75
CA LYS A 150 1.30 -12.10 -23.87
C LYS A 150 1.15 -11.02 -24.94
N LYS A 151 0.86 -11.46 -26.18
CA LYS A 151 0.45 -10.52 -27.23
C LYS A 151 -0.96 -10.02 -26.94
N VAL A 152 -1.22 -8.73 -27.20
CA VAL A 152 -2.53 -8.08 -26.97
C VAL A 152 -3.70 -8.88 -27.55
N PHE A 153 -3.56 -9.37 -28.79
CA PHE A 153 -4.61 -10.14 -29.46
C PHE A 153 -4.83 -11.55 -28.91
N SER A 154 -3.89 -12.08 -28.11
CA SER A 154 -3.98 -13.41 -27.49
C SER A 154 -4.59 -13.40 -26.08
N ALA A 155 -4.58 -12.24 -25.42
CA ALA A 155 -5.08 -12.02 -24.07
C ALA A 155 -6.05 -10.81 -24.04
N LYS A 156 -7.04 -10.83 -24.94
CA LYS A 156 -7.94 -9.67 -25.17
C LYS A 156 -8.68 -9.23 -23.91
N GLY A 157 -9.16 -10.19 -23.11
CA GLY A 157 -9.86 -9.91 -21.85
C GLY A 157 -8.98 -9.19 -20.84
N PHE A 158 -7.76 -9.68 -20.65
CA PHE A 158 -6.75 -9.04 -19.79
C PHE A 158 -6.45 -7.61 -20.20
N TYR A 159 -6.09 -7.38 -21.46
CA TYR A 159 -5.76 -6.02 -21.93
C TYR A 159 -6.97 -5.08 -21.99
N PHE A 160 -8.18 -5.62 -22.18
CA PHE A 160 -9.41 -4.85 -22.07
C PHE A 160 -9.61 -4.35 -20.63
N THR A 161 -9.53 -5.24 -19.64
CA THR A 161 -9.64 -4.87 -18.22
C THR A 161 -8.54 -3.90 -17.82
N PHE A 162 -7.31 -4.12 -18.28
CA PHE A 162 -6.17 -3.24 -18.02
C PHE A 162 -6.44 -1.81 -18.52
N MET A 163 -6.83 -1.66 -19.80
CA MET A 163 -7.17 -0.34 -20.37
C MET A 163 -8.39 0.28 -19.69
N LEU A 164 -9.43 -0.51 -19.41
CA LEU A 164 -10.61 -0.03 -18.73
C LEU A 164 -10.28 0.51 -17.34
N SER A 165 -9.40 -0.15 -16.59
CA SER A 165 -8.96 0.29 -15.26
C SER A 165 -8.25 1.65 -15.32
N LEU A 166 -7.38 1.87 -16.31
CA LEU A 166 -6.72 3.16 -16.53
C LEU A 166 -7.70 4.27 -16.91
N ILE A 167 -8.66 3.95 -17.79
CA ILE A 167 -9.68 4.90 -18.24
C ILE A 167 -10.55 5.31 -17.06
N VAL A 168 -11.12 4.33 -16.35
CA VAL A 168 -11.97 4.57 -15.17
C VAL A 168 -11.20 5.35 -14.10
N GLY A 169 -9.96 4.95 -13.80
CA GLY A 169 -9.11 5.65 -12.84
C GLY A 169 -8.83 7.11 -13.24
N SER A 170 -8.66 7.39 -14.53
CA SER A 170 -8.49 8.75 -15.03
C SER A 170 -9.77 9.58 -14.90
N PHE A 171 -10.94 8.97 -15.05
CA PHE A 171 -12.22 9.65 -14.95
C PHE A 171 -12.59 10.05 -13.51
N ILE A 172 -12.02 9.38 -12.50
CA ILE A 172 -12.25 9.71 -11.09
C ILE A 172 -11.90 11.17 -10.77
N VAL A 173 -10.92 11.75 -11.46
CA VAL A 173 -10.49 13.16 -11.26
C VAL A 173 -11.59 14.16 -11.61
N PHE A 174 -12.56 13.77 -12.45
CA PHE A 174 -13.70 14.63 -12.81
C PHE A 174 -14.88 14.52 -11.83
N LEU A 175 -14.82 13.62 -10.85
CA LEU A 175 -15.86 13.54 -9.81
C LEU A 175 -15.77 14.78 -8.91
N PRO A 176 -16.90 15.27 -8.37
CA PRO A 176 -16.94 16.39 -7.43
C PRO A 176 -16.50 15.95 -6.01
N VAL A 177 -15.40 15.18 -5.93
CA VAL A 177 -14.84 14.63 -4.70
C VAL A 177 -13.37 14.99 -4.65
N ASN A 178 -12.88 15.37 -3.46
CA ASN A 178 -11.47 15.69 -3.31
C ASN A 178 -10.60 14.43 -3.55
N PRO A 179 -9.67 14.45 -4.54
CA PRO A 179 -8.84 13.28 -4.85
C PRO A 179 -7.90 12.84 -3.72
N VAL A 180 -7.43 13.77 -2.89
CA VAL A 180 -6.57 13.45 -1.73
C VAL A 180 -7.36 12.71 -0.66
N HIS A 181 -8.61 13.13 -0.39
CA HIS A 181 -9.47 12.39 0.52
C HIS A 181 -9.81 11.01 -0.02
N LEU A 182 -10.12 10.90 -1.32
CA LEU A 182 -10.38 9.60 -1.94
C LEU A 182 -9.15 8.69 -1.84
N LEU A 183 -7.96 9.20 -2.17
CA LEU A 183 -6.71 8.48 -2.02
C LEU A 183 -6.53 8.02 -0.56
N TYR A 184 -6.67 8.92 0.41
CA TYR A 184 -6.53 8.60 1.83
C TYR A 184 -7.50 7.51 2.29
N TYR A 185 -8.80 7.65 2.00
CA TYR A 185 -9.81 6.69 2.45
C TYR A 185 -9.73 5.35 1.70
N THR A 186 -9.23 5.31 0.46
CA THR A 186 -8.95 4.02 -0.21
C THR A 186 -7.86 3.24 0.53
N GLN A 187 -6.83 3.92 1.06
CA GLN A 187 -5.81 3.25 1.87
C GLN A 187 -6.35 2.78 3.22
N VAL A 188 -7.25 3.54 3.84
CA VAL A 188 -7.95 3.09 5.06
C VAL A 188 -8.78 1.85 4.78
N LEU A 189 -9.48 1.82 3.63
CA LEU A 189 -10.23 0.65 3.19
C LEU A 189 -9.31 -0.56 2.97
N ASP A 190 -8.16 -0.37 2.32
CA ASP A 190 -7.16 -1.44 2.15
C ASP A 190 -6.68 -1.98 3.51
N GLY A 191 -6.45 -1.09 4.47
CA GLY A 191 -6.09 -1.45 5.85
C GLY A 191 -7.16 -2.29 6.53
N PHE A 192 -8.42 -1.87 6.42
CA PHE A 192 -9.58 -2.61 6.94
C PHE A 192 -9.78 -3.97 6.25
N LEU A 193 -9.43 -4.09 4.97
CA LEU A 193 -9.50 -5.36 4.25
C LEU A 193 -8.31 -6.29 4.57
N THR A 194 -7.22 -5.76 5.14
CA THR A 194 -5.98 -6.50 5.41
C THR A 194 -6.19 -7.76 6.27
N PRO A 195 -6.91 -7.76 7.41
CA PRO A 195 -7.08 -8.98 8.20
C PRO A 195 -7.83 -10.10 7.45
N PHE A 196 -8.76 -9.78 6.56
CA PHE A 196 -9.42 -10.78 5.71
C PHE A 196 -8.43 -11.45 4.76
N LEU A 197 -7.56 -10.65 4.14
CA LEU A 197 -6.52 -11.13 3.23
C LEU A 197 -5.47 -11.98 3.96
N VAL A 198 -5.00 -11.50 5.12
CA VAL A 198 -4.04 -12.24 5.96
C VAL A 198 -4.64 -13.57 6.43
N THR A 199 -5.94 -13.60 6.73
CA THR A 199 -6.63 -14.86 7.08
C THR A 199 -6.60 -15.86 5.92
N ILE A 200 -6.92 -15.42 4.70
CA ILE A 200 -6.86 -16.28 3.50
C ILE A 200 -5.44 -16.79 3.27
N LEU A 201 -4.44 -15.91 3.35
CA LEU A 201 -3.02 -16.27 3.23
C LEU A 201 -2.58 -17.27 4.29
N LEU A 202 -3.03 -17.11 5.54
CA LEU A 202 -2.72 -18.01 6.63
C LEU A 202 -3.30 -19.40 6.39
N LEU A 203 -4.53 -19.49 5.88
CA LEU A 203 -5.16 -20.76 5.51
C LEU A 203 -4.42 -21.44 4.34
N LEU A 204 -4.12 -20.69 3.28
CA LEU A 204 -3.38 -21.21 2.11
C LEU A 204 -1.96 -21.66 2.48
N SER A 205 -1.23 -20.85 3.25
CA SER A 205 0.14 -21.13 3.68
C SER A 205 0.25 -22.34 4.62
N ASN A 206 -0.85 -22.72 5.26
CA ASN A 206 -0.93 -23.92 6.10
C ASN A 206 -1.47 -25.15 5.36
N ASN A 207 -2.07 -24.97 4.20
CA ASN A 207 -2.59 -26.09 3.43
C ASN A 207 -1.43 -26.88 2.79
N LYS A 208 -1.14 -28.05 3.36
CA LYS A 208 -0.08 -28.94 2.86
C LYS A 208 -0.33 -29.46 1.46
N SER A 209 -1.59 -29.52 0.98
CA SER A 209 -1.87 -29.93 -0.40
C SER A 209 -1.46 -28.87 -1.42
N VAL A 210 -1.45 -27.60 -1.02
CA VAL A 210 -1.05 -26.46 -1.86
C VAL A 210 0.45 -26.17 -1.69
N MET A 211 0.92 -26.04 -0.45
CA MET A 211 2.28 -25.59 -0.14
C MET A 211 3.32 -26.71 -0.08
N GLY A 212 2.90 -27.97 0.04
CA GLY A 212 3.80 -29.11 0.16
C GLY A 212 4.83 -28.93 1.29
N ARG A 213 6.12 -28.96 0.94
CA ARG A 213 7.25 -28.81 1.87
C ARG A 213 7.46 -27.37 2.40
N TYR A 214 6.78 -26.38 1.81
CA TYR A 214 6.90 -24.97 2.17
C TYR A 214 5.79 -24.48 3.10
N ALA A 215 4.95 -25.40 3.60
CA ALA A 215 3.91 -25.05 4.57
C ALA A 215 4.49 -24.38 5.83
N ASN A 216 3.74 -23.46 6.41
CA ASN A 216 4.19 -22.68 7.55
C ASN A 216 4.56 -23.56 8.75
N ASN A 217 5.63 -23.16 9.44
CA ASN A 217 5.99 -23.75 10.72
C ASN A 217 5.24 -23.07 11.88
N ARG A 218 5.31 -23.67 13.07
CA ARG A 218 4.62 -23.14 14.27
C ARG A 218 5.03 -21.71 14.64
N LYS A 219 6.27 -21.31 14.37
CA LYS A 219 6.77 -19.96 14.65
C LYS A 219 6.16 -18.92 13.69
N LYS A 220 6.17 -19.20 12.38
CA LYS A 220 5.54 -18.36 11.35
C LYS A 220 4.04 -18.20 11.61
N ASN A 221 3.35 -19.29 11.97
CA ASN A 221 1.94 -19.23 12.36
C ASN A 221 1.70 -18.39 13.61
N ALA A 222 2.48 -18.57 14.67
CA ALA A 222 2.31 -17.76 15.88
C ALA A 222 2.47 -16.25 15.60
N LEU A 223 3.48 -15.89 14.79
CA LEU A 223 3.71 -14.50 14.39
C LEU A 223 2.57 -13.94 13.53
N LEU A 224 2.13 -14.68 12.51
CA LEU A 224 1.03 -14.29 11.63
C LEU A 224 -0.30 -14.19 12.36
N THR A 225 -0.59 -15.11 13.28
CA THR A 225 -1.80 -15.06 14.11
C THR A 225 -1.75 -13.87 15.07
N LEU A 226 -0.61 -13.59 15.70
CA LEU A 226 -0.45 -12.40 16.55
C LEU A 226 -0.70 -11.12 15.73
N PHE A 227 -0.10 -11.03 14.55
CA PHE A 227 -0.31 -9.90 13.64
C PHE A 227 -1.78 -9.76 13.24
N LEU A 228 -2.43 -10.87 12.86
CA LEU A 228 -3.86 -10.88 12.56
C LEU A 228 -4.71 -10.40 13.74
N CYS A 229 -4.42 -10.82 14.97
CA CYS A 229 -5.13 -10.35 16.15
C CYS A 229 -4.98 -8.84 16.35
N ILE A 230 -3.80 -8.27 16.09
CA ILE A 230 -3.55 -6.83 16.16
C ILE A 230 -4.38 -6.09 15.11
N LEU A 231 -4.42 -6.58 13.87
CA LEU A 231 -5.21 -5.99 12.80
C LEU A 231 -6.71 -6.01 13.11
N VAL A 232 -7.24 -7.15 13.53
CA VAL A 232 -8.65 -7.29 13.91
C VAL A 232 -8.99 -6.37 15.09
N PHE A 233 -8.08 -6.24 16.05
CA PHE A 233 -8.26 -5.30 17.17
C PHE A 233 -8.33 -3.84 16.70
N LEU A 234 -7.44 -3.43 15.79
CA LEU A 234 -7.46 -2.08 15.19
C LEU A 234 -8.75 -1.82 14.43
N ASP A 235 -9.23 -2.78 13.64
CA ASP A 235 -10.48 -2.65 12.89
C ASP A 235 -11.71 -2.58 13.80
N ILE A 236 -11.75 -3.36 14.89
CA ILE A 236 -12.82 -3.28 15.88
C ILE A 236 -12.85 -1.88 16.52
N ILE A 237 -11.69 -1.31 16.86
CA ILE A 237 -11.62 0.05 17.38
C ILE A 237 -12.07 1.06 16.34
N LEU A 238 -11.61 0.93 15.09
CA LEU A 238 -12.00 1.81 14.00
C LEU A 238 -13.52 1.83 13.82
N VAL A 239 -14.14 0.64 13.74
CA VAL A 239 -15.59 0.50 13.58
C VAL A 239 -16.35 1.02 14.80
N SER A 240 -15.89 0.73 16.02
CA SER A 240 -16.57 1.17 17.25
C SER A 240 -16.57 2.69 17.39
N GLN A 241 -15.46 3.34 17.01
CA GLN A 241 -15.35 4.80 16.98
C GLN A 241 -16.19 5.44 15.86
N LEU A 242 -16.24 4.83 14.67
CA LEU A 242 -17.11 5.30 13.58
C LEU A 242 -18.60 5.21 13.93
N LEU A 243 -18.99 4.19 14.70
CA LEU A 243 -20.36 4.00 15.18
C LEU A 243 -20.70 4.82 16.44
N GLY A 244 -19.73 5.57 17.00
CA GLY A 244 -19.93 6.38 18.21
C GLY A 244 -20.20 5.57 19.48
N ILE A 245 -19.74 4.30 19.51
CA ILE A 245 -19.91 3.39 20.66
C ILE A 245 -18.88 3.73 21.76
N PHE A 246 -17.82 4.48 21.43
CA PHE A 246 -16.79 5.02 22.32
C PHE A 246 -16.31 6.39 21.88
#